data_AF-A0A959LEW0-F1
#
_entry.id   AF-A0A959LEW0-F1
#
_cell.length_a   1.000
_cell.length_b   1.000
_cell.length_c   1.000
_cell.angle_alpha   90.00
_cell.angle_beta   90.00
_cell.angle_gamma   90.00
#
_symmetry.space_group_name_H-M   'P 1'
#
loop_
_entity.id
_entity.type
_entity.pdbx_description
1 polymer ?
#
loop_
_entity_poly.entity_id
_entity_poly.type
_entity_poly.pdbx_seq_one_letter_code
_entity_poly.pdbx_strand_id
1 'polypeptide(L)'
;MNINWNITQTDIDRVKKVVSDNDNAFLKSRHKRNVEKQKIVINKDIIIKTMIMCLLTSQQRSGPNSTVGQFLRLDPFPITDDVLTKDNNLEQIIKTTLQQNKLTRYMNRISSYFTANYTNITNNNWILLDALKGLINSNSKQKEREIADKLANDFDGFGPKQSRNFLQALGLTKYEIPIDSRITNWLNDFGFPVTLTSLPLGDTGYYHFVSDGIQKLCERAKVYPCILDAAIFSSYDNDEWVDESIIF
;
A
#
# COMPACT_ATOMS: atom_id res chain seq x y z
N MET A 1 7.24 -28.30 11.99
CA MET A 1 5.79 -28.46 11.70
C MET A 1 5.55 -27.89 10.31
N ASN A 2 4.78 -28.58 9.47
CA ASN A 2 4.49 -28.15 8.09
C ASN A 2 3.02 -27.73 7.98
N ILE A 3 2.74 -26.64 7.28
CA ILE A 3 1.38 -26.16 7.00
C ILE A 3 1.09 -26.39 5.51
N ASN A 4 -0.04 -27.03 5.21
CA ASN A 4 -0.48 -27.28 3.84
C ASN A 4 -1.79 -26.54 3.56
N TRP A 5 -1.77 -25.61 2.60
CA TRP A 5 -2.97 -24.93 2.11
C TRP A 5 -3.67 -25.79 1.06
N ASN A 6 -4.84 -26.34 1.39
CA ASN A 6 -5.66 -27.07 0.42
C ASN A 6 -6.49 -26.07 -0.39
N ILE A 7 -6.19 -25.96 -1.68
CA ILE A 7 -6.83 -25.01 -2.61
C ILE A 7 -7.52 -25.82 -3.69
N THR A 8 -8.85 -25.71 -3.74
CA THR A 8 -9.72 -26.42 -4.68
C THR A 8 -9.83 -25.68 -6.02
N GLN A 9 -10.43 -26.32 -7.03
CA GLN A 9 -10.73 -25.65 -8.30
C GLN A 9 -11.76 -24.52 -8.09
N THR A 10 -12.74 -24.70 -7.21
CA THR A 10 -13.72 -23.67 -6.84
C THR A 10 -13.04 -22.42 -6.28
N ASP A 11 -12.02 -22.59 -5.43
CA ASP A 11 -11.26 -21.47 -4.87
C ASP A 11 -10.53 -20.68 -5.97
N ILE A 12 -9.91 -21.40 -6.90
CA ILE A 12 -9.23 -20.82 -8.07
C ILE A 12 -10.21 -20.04 -8.95
N ASP A 13 -11.38 -20.61 -9.23
CA ASP A 13 -12.37 -20.00 -10.11
C ASP A 13 -12.98 -18.74 -9.48
N ARG A 14 -13.19 -18.73 -8.15
CA ARG A 14 -13.64 -17.54 -7.41
C ARG A 14 -12.63 -16.41 -7.43
N VAL A 15 -11.34 -16.71 -7.29
CA VAL A 15 -10.25 -15.71 -7.42
C VAL A 15 -10.23 -15.12 -8.83
N LYS A 16 -10.31 -15.95 -9.87
CA LYS A 16 -10.35 -15.47 -11.25
C LYS A 16 -11.60 -14.63 -11.51
N LYS A 17 -12.74 -15.04 -10.96
CA LYS A 17 -14.01 -14.33 -11.11
C LYS A 17 -13.96 -12.92 -10.50
N VAL A 18 -13.46 -12.77 -9.26
CA VAL A 18 -13.38 -11.42 -8.66
C VAL A 18 -12.47 -10.50 -9.47
N VAL A 19 -11.38 -11.04 -10.03
CA VAL A 19 -10.50 -10.28 -10.92
C VAL A 19 -11.21 -9.88 -12.22
N SER A 20 -11.90 -10.82 -12.88
CA SER A 20 -12.60 -10.52 -14.15
C SER A 20 -13.78 -9.56 -13.97
N ASP A 21 -14.52 -9.69 -12.87
CA ASP A 21 -15.68 -8.85 -12.57
C ASP A 21 -15.26 -7.40 -12.24
N ASN A 22 -13.97 -7.16 -11.96
CA ASN A 22 -13.45 -5.86 -11.51
C ASN A 22 -12.34 -5.32 -12.44
N ASP A 23 -12.40 -5.61 -13.75
CA ASP A 23 -11.44 -5.11 -14.76
C ASP A 23 -11.64 -3.61 -15.13
N ASN A 24 -11.57 -2.76 -14.11
CA ASN A 24 -11.70 -1.31 -14.21
C ASN A 24 -10.33 -0.60 -14.33
N ALA A 25 -10.37 0.74 -14.42
CA ALA A 25 -9.18 1.58 -14.58
C ALA A 25 -8.15 1.38 -13.47
N PHE A 26 -8.59 1.17 -12.22
CA PHE A 26 -7.70 0.95 -11.09
C PHE A 26 -6.92 -0.37 -11.22
N LEU A 27 -7.60 -1.47 -11.56
CA LEU A 27 -6.96 -2.76 -11.80
C LEU A 27 -5.96 -2.69 -12.96
N LYS A 28 -6.33 -2.02 -14.06
CA LYS A 28 -5.47 -1.84 -15.24
C LYS A 28 -4.22 -1.02 -14.91
N SER A 29 -4.35 0.06 -14.15
CA SER A 29 -3.22 0.83 -13.67
C SER A 29 -2.31 -0.01 -12.77
N ARG A 30 -2.89 -0.78 -11.85
CA ARG A 30 -2.15 -1.71 -11.00
C ARG A 30 -1.35 -2.73 -11.83
N HIS A 31 -1.94 -3.29 -12.88
CA HIS A 31 -1.24 -4.21 -13.77
C HIS A 31 -0.03 -3.54 -14.44
N LYS A 32 -0.25 -2.39 -15.09
CA LYS A 32 0.81 -1.65 -15.78
C LYS A 32 1.96 -1.25 -14.84
N ARG A 33 1.64 -0.75 -13.64
CA ARG A 33 2.64 -0.29 -12.68
C ARG A 33 3.33 -1.44 -11.95
N ASN A 34 2.58 -2.35 -11.33
CA ASN A 34 3.17 -3.34 -10.42
C ASN A 34 3.68 -4.59 -11.14
N VAL A 35 2.97 -5.05 -12.17
CA VAL A 35 3.32 -6.29 -12.89
C VAL A 35 4.29 -6.00 -14.02
N GLU A 36 3.94 -5.03 -14.88
CA GLU A 36 4.74 -4.67 -16.07
C GLU A 36 5.84 -3.65 -15.77
N LYS A 37 5.85 -3.06 -14.56
CA LYS A 37 6.85 -2.07 -14.12
C LYS A 37 6.95 -0.85 -15.06
N GLN A 38 5.84 -0.46 -15.68
CA GLN A 38 5.80 0.70 -16.56
C GLN A 38 5.89 2.01 -15.75
N LYS A 39 6.74 2.93 -16.23
CA LYS A 39 6.85 4.32 -15.74
C LYS A 39 7.07 4.43 -14.22
N ILE A 40 7.79 3.47 -13.62
CA ILE A 40 8.14 3.53 -12.19
C ILE A 40 9.23 4.58 -11.97
N VAL A 41 8.90 5.60 -11.20
CA VAL A 41 9.82 6.66 -10.78
C VAL A 41 9.98 6.59 -9.27
N ILE A 42 11.22 6.45 -8.81
CA ILE A 42 11.57 6.46 -7.39
C ILE A 42 12.52 7.63 -7.14
N ASN A 43 11.97 8.71 -6.59
CA ASN A 43 12.68 9.90 -6.15
C ASN A 43 12.13 10.36 -4.78
N LYS A 44 12.71 11.42 -4.22
CA LYS A 44 12.38 11.91 -2.88
C LYS A 44 10.92 12.34 -2.76
N ASP A 45 10.42 13.13 -3.71
CA ASP A 45 9.04 13.64 -3.69
C ASP A 45 8.00 12.53 -3.80
N ILE A 46 8.27 11.50 -4.61
CA ILE A 46 7.41 10.32 -4.70
C ILE A 46 7.41 9.57 -3.35
N ILE A 47 8.56 9.38 -2.71
CA ILE A 47 8.63 8.77 -1.36
C ILE A 47 7.83 9.58 -0.35
N ILE A 48 8.01 10.91 -0.33
CA ILE A 48 7.29 11.83 0.56
C ILE A 48 5.79 11.69 0.36
N LYS A 49 5.32 11.81 -0.88
CA LYS A 49 3.90 11.71 -1.24
C LYS A 49 3.31 10.35 -0.83
N THR A 50 4.02 9.25 -1.13
CA THR A 50 3.55 7.91 -0.77
C THR A 50 3.55 7.68 0.73
N MET A 51 4.51 8.23 1.48
CA MET A 51 4.53 8.14 2.95
C MET A 51 3.32 8.87 3.55
N ILE A 52 3.01 10.07 3.06
CA ILE A 52 1.82 10.83 3.49
C ILE A 52 0.53 10.07 3.16
N MET A 53 0.44 9.47 1.96
CA MET A 53 -0.69 8.59 1.61
C MET A 53 -0.85 7.47 2.65
N CYS A 54 0.21 6.73 2.99
CA CYS A 54 0.14 5.63 3.95
C CYS A 54 -0.31 6.10 5.35
N LEU A 55 0.23 7.21 5.83
CA LEU A 55 -0.14 7.77 7.14
C LEU A 55 -1.61 8.22 7.16
N LEU A 56 -2.10 8.86 6.09
CA LEU A 56 -3.51 9.27 5.96
C LEU A 56 -4.45 8.06 5.88
N THR A 57 -4.13 7.09 5.03
CA THR A 57 -4.98 5.92 4.73
C THR A 57 -4.98 4.84 5.81
N SER A 58 -4.17 5.01 6.86
CA SER A 58 -4.21 4.14 8.04
C SER A 58 -5.59 4.09 8.70
N GLN A 59 -6.32 5.21 8.67
CA GLN A 59 -7.62 5.37 9.34
C GLN A 59 -8.65 6.16 8.52
N GLN A 60 -8.33 6.51 7.27
CA GLN A 60 -9.17 7.34 6.40
C GLN A 60 -9.33 6.68 5.02
N ARG A 61 -10.52 6.76 4.44
CA ARG A 61 -10.80 6.21 3.10
C ARG A 61 -10.08 7.04 2.04
N SER A 62 -9.40 6.39 1.09
CA SER A 62 -8.73 7.01 -0.08
C SER A 62 -9.41 6.67 -1.41
N GLY A 63 -10.73 6.47 -1.38
CA GLY A 63 -11.52 6.27 -2.61
C GLY A 63 -11.47 7.50 -3.53
N PRO A 64 -11.96 7.37 -4.77
CA PRO A 64 -11.81 8.38 -5.82
C PRO A 64 -12.38 9.74 -5.39
N ASN A 65 -13.49 9.74 -4.66
CA ASN A 65 -14.20 10.94 -4.22
C ASN A 65 -13.87 11.39 -2.78
N SER A 66 -12.90 10.75 -2.10
CA SER A 66 -12.58 11.11 -0.72
C SER A 66 -11.68 12.34 -0.62
N THR A 67 -11.74 13.07 0.50
CA THR A 67 -10.84 14.20 0.79
C THR A 67 -9.36 13.81 0.69
N VAL A 68 -9.02 12.60 1.15
CA VAL A 68 -7.66 12.05 1.02
C VAL A 68 -7.30 11.83 -0.44
N GLY A 69 -8.18 11.23 -1.24
CA GLY A 69 -7.95 11.01 -2.67
C GLY A 69 -7.75 12.32 -3.44
N GLN A 70 -8.61 13.31 -3.17
CA GLN A 70 -8.52 14.65 -3.77
C GLN A 70 -7.20 15.36 -3.42
N PHE A 71 -6.80 15.33 -2.14
CA PHE A 71 -5.53 15.91 -1.70
C PHE A 71 -4.33 15.23 -2.37
N LEU A 72 -4.33 13.90 -2.46
CA LEU A 72 -3.24 13.15 -3.07
C LEU A 72 -3.16 13.33 -4.59
N ARG A 73 -4.19 13.87 -5.24
CA ARG A 73 -4.18 14.22 -6.68
C ARG A 73 -3.78 15.66 -6.98
N LEU A 74 -3.49 16.48 -5.97
CA LEU A 74 -2.96 17.83 -6.22
C LEU A 74 -1.68 17.75 -7.06
N ASP A 75 -1.64 18.57 -8.11
CA ASP A 75 -0.51 18.70 -9.01
C ASP A 75 -0.26 20.21 -9.28
N PRO A 76 0.89 20.76 -8.83
CA PRO A 76 1.94 20.10 -8.07
C PRO A 76 1.46 19.65 -6.68
N PHE A 77 2.00 18.52 -6.19
CA PHE A 77 1.73 18.07 -4.82
C PHE A 77 2.40 19.03 -3.83
N PRO A 78 1.69 19.52 -2.78
CA PRO A 78 2.17 20.65 -1.98
C PRO A 78 3.33 20.35 -1.02
N ILE A 79 3.68 19.07 -0.81
CA ILE A 79 4.71 18.66 0.14
C ILE A 79 5.85 17.97 -0.63
N THR A 80 6.94 18.68 -0.83
CA THR A 80 8.13 18.25 -1.59
C THR A 80 9.39 18.33 -0.73
N ASP A 81 10.47 17.65 -1.14
CA ASP A 81 11.78 17.72 -0.49
C ASP A 81 12.30 19.17 -0.42
N ASP A 82 12.08 19.94 -1.50
CA ASP A 82 12.46 21.35 -1.57
C ASP A 82 11.70 22.23 -0.57
N VAL A 83 10.42 21.95 -0.31
CA VAL A 83 9.63 22.67 0.71
C VAL A 83 10.10 22.29 2.11
N LEU A 84 10.35 21.01 2.35
CA LEU A 84 10.74 20.48 3.65
C LEU A 84 12.16 20.88 4.05
N THR A 85 13.07 21.06 3.10
CA THR A 85 14.47 21.45 3.39
C THR A 85 14.68 22.93 3.69
N LYS A 86 13.72 23.79 3.30
CA LYS A 86 13.83 25.25 3.44
C LYS A 86 13.33 25.80 4.78
N ASP A 87 12.60 25.01 5.54
CA ASP A 87 11.95 25.44 6.77
C ASP A 87 12.48 24.63 7.95
N ASN A 88 12.56 25.28 9.11
CA ASN A 88 13.09 24.69 10.34
C ASN A 88 12.01 23.94 11.13
N ASN A 89 10.72 24.03 10.76
CA ASN A 89 9.62 23.36 11.47
C ASN A 89 8.76 22.47 10.58
N LEU A 90 9.29 21.29 10.25
CA LEU A 90 8.65 20.26 9.45
C LEU A 90 7.24 19.90 9.96
N GLU A 91 7.09 19.65 11.26
CA GLU A 91 5.81 19.20 11.82
C GLU A 91 4.72 20.27 11.61
N GLN A 92 5.06 21.55 11.77
CA GLN A 92 4.12 22.63 11.57
C GLN A 92 3.71 22.78 10.10
N ILE A 93 4.64 22.61 9.15
CA ILE A 93 4.31 22.60 7.72
C ILE A 93 3.27 21.52 7.43
N ILE A 94 3.52 20.29 7.86
CA ILE A 94 2.61 19.17 7.60
C ILE A 94 1.24 19.43 8.22
N LYS A 95 1.19 19.91 9.48
CA LYS A 95 -0.09 20.29 10.12
C LYS A 95 -0.84 21.34 9.31
N THR A 96 -0.17 22.42 8.93
CA THR A 96 -0.80 23.53 8.20
C THR A 96 -1.28 23.07 6.83
N THR A 97 -0.48 22.32 6.07
CA THR A 97 -0.89 21.80 4.77
C THR A 97 -2.07 20.84 4.89
N LEU A 98 -2.07 19.92 5.86
CA LEU A 98 -3.19 19.02 6.10
C LEU A 98 -4.46 19.78 6.51
N GLN A 99 -4.33 20.77 7.41
CA GLN A 99 -5.45 21.59 7.85
C GLN A 99 -6.08 22.39 6.71
N GLN A 100 -5.27 23.04 5.87
CA GLN A 100 -5.72 23.79 4.69
C GLN A 100 -6.49 22.91 3.71
N ASN A 101 -6.13 21.62 3.63
CA ASN A 101 -6.78 20.62 2.80
C ASN A 101 -7.89 19.84 3.52
N LYS A 102 -8.38 20.34 4.68
CA LYS A 102 -9.46 19.75 5.48
C LYS A 102 -9.17 18.33 5.99
N LEU A 103 -7.89 17.96 6.13
CA LEU A 103 -7.41 16.68 6.64
C LEU A 103 -7.05 16.79 8.13
N THR A 104 -8.05 17.01 8.98
CA THR A 104 -7.82 17.29 10.42
C THR A 104 -7.73 16.03 11.30
N ARG A 105 -8.21 14.88 10.80
CA ARG A 105 -8.26 13.63 11.58
C ARG A 105 -6.86 13.07 11.82
N TYR A 106 -6.53 12.86 13.09
CA TYR A 106 -5.19 12.41 13.56
C TYR A 106 -4.02 13.30 13.08
N MET A 107 -4.29 14.52 12.65
CA MET A 107 -3.30 15.44 12.05
C MET A 107 -2.03 15.57 12.90
N ASN A 108 -2.16 15.71 14.23
CA ASN A 108 -1.01 15.80 15.13
C ASN A 108 -0.12 14.56 15.08
N ARG A 109 -0.73 13.36 15.13
CA ARG A 109 0.01 12.09 15.07
C ARG A 109 0.64 11.88 13.70
N ILE A 110 -0.10 12.16 12.63
CA ILE A 110 0.39 12.04 11.25
C ILE A 110 1.60 12.96 11.01
N SER A 111 1.51 14.22 11.45
CA SER A 111 2.58 15.20 11.28
C SER A 111 3.83 14.83 12.08
N SER A 112 3.65 14.34 13.32
CA SER A 112 4.74 13.84 14.16
C SER A 112 5.43 12.62 13.54
N TYR A 113 4.67 11.59 13.12
CA TYR A 113 5.21 10.40 12.47
C TYR A 113 5.92 10.72 11.15
N PHE A 114 5.33 11.57 10.31
CA PHE A 114 5.98 12.00 9.08
C PHE A 114 7.32 12.69 9.37
N THR A 115 7.34 13.59 10.35
CA THR A 115 8.56 14.35 10.72
C THR A 115 9.66 13.41 11.21
N ALA A 116 9.33 12.46 12.09
CA ALA A 116 10.27 11.46 12.58
C ALA A 116 10.85 10.61 11.43
N ASN A 117 9.98 10.10 10.55
CA ASN A 117 10.38 9.28 9.40
C ASN A 117 11.24 10.05 8.41
N TYR A 118 10.83 11.27 8.03
CA TYR A 118 11.59 12.11 7.11
C TYR A 118 12.96 12.49 7.67
N THR A 119 13.03 12.83 8.97
CA THR A 119 14.30 13.11 9.66
C THR A 119 15.21 11.89 9.66
N ASN A 120 14.67 10.69 9.89
CA ASN A 120 15.44 9.45 9.83
C ASN A 120 15.98 9.16 8.41
N ILE A 121 15.17 9.35 7.38
CA ILE A 121 15.58 9.14 5.97
C ILE A 121 16.68 10.14 5.58
N THR A 122 16.53 11.40 5.96
CA THR A 122 17.50 12.46 5.63
C THR A 122 18.82 12.25 6.36
N ASN A 123 18.81 11.92 7.66
CA ASN A 123 20.01 11.60 8.43
C ASN A 123 20.77 10.39 7.88
N ASN A 124 20.06 9.43 7.28
CA ASN A 124 20.65 8.28 6.61
C ASN A 124 20.95 8.54 5.12
N ASN A 125 21.05 9.80 4.70
CA ASN A 125 21.40 10.20 3.33
C ASN A 125 20.55 9.50 2.25
N TRP A 126 19.27 9.26 2.53
CA TRP A 126 18.34 8.63 1.59
C TRP A 126 18.75 7.23 1.10
N ILE A 127 19.50 6.45 1.89
CA ILE A 127 19.88 5.04 1.56
C ILE A 127 18.67 4.19 1.14
N LEU A 128 17.47 4.49 1.67
CA LEU A 128 16.22 3.83 1.28
C LEU A 128 15.96 3.87 -0.24
N LEU A 129 16.37 4.93 -0.95
CA LEU A 129 16.20 5.03 -2.40
C LEU A 129 16.83 3.85 -3.14
N ASP A 130 18.01 3.43 -2.73
CA ASP A 130 18.74 2.36 -3.40
C ASP A 130 18.08 1.00 -3.14
N ALA A 131 17.60 0.77 -1.91
CA ALA A 131 16.83 -0.43 -1.58
C ALA A 131 15.53 -0.52 -2.42
N LEU A 132 14.80 0.59 -2.56
CA LEU A 132 13.57 0.64 -3.35
C LEU A 132 13.83 0.50 -4.86
N LYS A 133 14.88 1.15 -5.39
CA LYS A 133 15.30 0.97 -6.79
C LYS A 133 15.72 -0.47 -7.08
N GLY A 134 16.35 -1.13 -6.12
CA GLY A 134 16.67 -2.56 -6.19
C GLY A 134 15.46 -3.47 -6.40
N LEU A 135 14.25 -3.04 -5.97
CA LEU A 135 13.01 -3.77 -6.20
C LEU A 135 12.43 -3.61 -7.61
N ILE A 136 12.77 -2.54 -8.34
CA ILE A 136 12.26 -2.32 -9.70
C ILE A 136 12.62 -3.51 -10.61
N ASN A 137 13.86 -4.00 -10.47
CA ASN A 137 14.40 -5.10 -11.27
C ASN A 137 14.28 -6.47 -10.58
N SER A 138 13.66 -6.53 -9.40
CA SER A 138 13.51 -7.76 -8.62
C SER A 138 12.16 -8.42 -8.90
N ASN A 139 12.16 -9.73 -9.15
CA ASN A 139 10.96 -10.57 -9.15
C ASN A 139 10.98 -11.56 -7.96
N SER A 140 11.51 -11.14 -6.80
CA SER A 140 11.61 -11.98 -5.60
C SER A 140 10.58 -11.62 -4.54
N LYS A 141 9.69 -12.56 -4.24
CA LYS A 141 8.77 -12.50 -3.08
C LYS A 141 9.51 -12.23 -1.78
N GLN A 142 10.67 -12.87 -1.57
CA GLN A 142 11.45 -12.71 -0.35
C GLN A 142 11.98 -11.28 -0.20
N LYS A 143 12.53 -10.69 -1.28
CA LYS A 143 13.04 -9.31 -1.24
C LYS A 143 11.93 -8.29 -0.98
N GLU A 144 10.75 -8.48 -1.57
CA GLU A 144 9.58 -7.64 -1.29
C GLU A 144 9.21 -7.70 0.20
N ARG A 145 9.18 -8.90 0.80
CA ARG A 145 8.87 -9.11 2.22
C ARG A 145 9.93 -8.50 3.14
N GLU A 146 11.20 -8.74 2.88
CA GLU A 146 12.30 -8.21 3.70
C GLU A 146 12.28 -6.68 3.77
N ILE A 147 12.03 -6.00 2.63
CA ILE A 147 11.93 -4.55 2.60
C ILE A 147 10.63 -4.08 3.26
N ALA A 148 9.51 -4.79 3.08
CA ALA A 148 8.25 -4.46 3.76
C ALA A 148 8.37 -4.58 5.30
N ASP A 149 9.06 -5.59 5.80
CA ASP A 149 9.24 -5.80 7.24
C ASP A 149 10.22 -4.77 7.81
N LYS A 150 11.30 -4.44 7.07
CA LYS A 150 12.20 -3.35 7.46
C LYS A 150 11.46 -2.02 7.57
N LEU A 151 10.65 -1.67 6.57
CA LEU A 151 9.83 -0.45 6.60
C LEU A 151 8.80 -0.45 7.73
N ALA A 152 8.22 -1.61 8.08
CA ALA A 152 7.29 -1.72 9.21
C ALA A 152 7.96 -1.45 10.56
N ASN A 153 9.25 -1.76 10.69
CA ASN A 153 10.02 -1.52 11.92
C ASN A 153 10.63 -0.11 11.97
N ASP A 154 11.06 0.41 10.82
CA ASP A 154 11.83 1.66 10.76
C ASP A 154 10.94 2.92 10.74
N PHE A 155 9.68 2.80 10.27
CA PHE A 155 8.79 3.96 10.08
C PHE A 155 7.70 4.02 11.15
N ASP A 156 7.63 5.15 11.83
CA ASP A 156 6.54 5.48 12.74
C ASP A 156 5.20 5.52 11.99
N GLY A 157 4.18 4.92 12.60
CA GLY A 157 2.86 4.77 12.00
C GLY A 157 2.77 3.70 10.91
N PHE A 158 3.87 3.02 10.60
CA PHE A 158 3.85 1.85 9.76
C PHE A 158 3.73 0.59 10.61
N GLY A 159 3.06 -0.39 10.03
CA GLY A 159 3.00 -1.77 10.51
C GLY A 159 2.91 -2.67 9.27
N PRO A 160 2.70 -3.97 9.44
CA PRO A 160 2.74 -4.93 8.33
C PRO A 160 1.90 -4.51 7.11
N LYS A 161 0.69 -3.98 7.34
CA LYS A 161 -0.18 -3.45 6.28
C LYS A 161 0.40 -2.22 5.57
N GLN A 162 0.83 -1.19 6.32
CA GLN A 162 1.18 0.10 5.71
C GLN A 162 2.49 0.04 4.94
N SER A 163 3.46 -0.77 5.37
CA SER A 163 4.68 -0.97 4.60
C SER A 163 4.42 -1.63 3.24
N ARG A 164 3.43 -2.53 3.18
CA ARG A 164 3.01 -3.18 1.92
C ARG A 164 2.21 -2.23 1.03
N ASN A 165 1.32 -1.42 1.60
CA ASN A 165 0.68 -0.32 0.88
C ASN A 165 1.73 0.63 0.26
N PHE A 166 2.76 0.99 1.02
CA PHE A 166 3.82 1.88 0.56
C PHE A 166 4.55 1.30 -0.65
N LEU A 167 5.05 0.08 -0.55
CA LEU A 167 5.74 -0.56 -1.67
C LEU A 167 4.82 -0.79 -2.87
N GLN A 168 3.57 -1.16 -2.65
CA GLN A 168 2.61 -1.41 -3.73
C GLN A 168 2.23 -0.13 -4.48
N ALA A 169 2.04 1.00 -3.79
CA ALA A 169 1.77 2.29 -4.42
C ALA A 169 2.96 2.80 -5.25
N LEU A 170 4.19 2.51 -4.81
CA LEU A 170 5.40 2.74 -5.61
C LEU A 170 5.53 1.80 -6.82
N GLY A 171 4.61 0.85 -7.00
CA GLY A 171 4.68 -0.15 -8.07
C GLY A 171 5.70 -1.27 -7.82
N LEU A 172 6.18 -1.43 -6.58
CA LEU A 172 7.32 -2.28 -6.26
C LEU A 172 6.95 -3.70 -5.84
N THR A 173 5.68 -3.99 -5.56
CA THR A 173 5.24 -5.36 -5.20
C THR A 173 4.46 -6.05 -6.30
N LYS A 174 4.75 -7.34 -6.52
CA LYS A 174 3.87 -8.29 -7.22
C LYS A 174 3.26 -9.28 -6.25
N TYR A 175 4.05 -9.70 -5.25
CA TYR A 175 3.75 -10.84 -4.39
C TYR A 175 3.28 -10.42 -2.99
N GLU A 176 3.84 -9.37 -2.42
CA GLU A 176 3.35 -8.86 -1.14
C GLU A 176 2.03 -8.09 -1.31
N ILE A 177 1.13 -8.27 -0.34
CA ILE A 177 -0.25 -7.76 -0.35
C ILE A 177 -0.56 -7.06 0.99
N PRO A 178 -1.11 -5.83 0.98
CA PRO A 178 -1.64 -5.21 2.19
C PRO A 178 -2.95 -5.87 2.61
N ILE A 179 -2.95 -6.57 3.74
CA ILE A 179 -4.16 -7.15 4.34
C ILE A 179 -4.88 -6.07 5.17
N ASP A 180 -5.84 -5.38 4.54
CA ASP A 180 -6.71 -4.41 5.19
C ASP A 180 -8.09 -5.00 5.54
N SER A 181 -9.04 -4.17 5.94
CA SER A 181 -10.39 -4.64 6.28
C SER A 181 -11.18 -5.14 5.06
N ARG A 182 -10.94 -4.61 3.85
CA ARG A 182 -11.61 -5.09 2.63
C ARG A 182 -11.10 -6.48 2.28
N ILE A 183 -9.78 -6.69 2.32
CA ILE A 183 -9.16 -8.00 2.12
C ILE A 183 -9.61 -8.99 3.19
N THR A 184 -9.62 -8.57 4.46
CA THR A 184 -10.07 -9.39 5.59
C THR A 184 -11.52 -9.83 5.42
N ASN A 185 -12.43 -8.91 5.10
CA ASN A 185 -13.85 -9.22 4.88
C ASN A 185 -14.02 -10.17 3.70
N TRP A 186 -13.37 -9.88 2.56
CA TRP A 186 -13.44 -10.74 1.39
C TRP A 186 -12.92 -12.15 1.68
N LEU A 187 -11.80 -12.28 2.41
CA LEU A 187 -11.24 -13.60 2.76
C LEU A 187 -12.14 -14.37 3.73
N ASN A 188 -12.76 -13.70 4.69
CA ASN A 188 -13.72 -14.34 5.59
C ASN A 188 -14.95 -14.86 4.80
N ASP A 189 -15.52 -14.05 3.90
CA ASP A 189 -16.63 -14.45 3.01
C ASP A 189 -16.18 -15.49 1.97
N PHE A 190 -14.91 -15.46 1.59
CA PHE A 190 -14.28 -16.47 0.75
C PHE A 190 -14.25 -17.84 1.45
N GLY A 191 -14.24 -17.88 2.78
CA GLY A 191 -14.07 -19.11 3.55
C GLY A 191 -12.60 -19.42 3.82
N PHE A 192 -11.76 -18.39 3.99
CA PHE A 192 -10.37 -18.57 4.43
C PHE A 192 -10.35 -19.36 5.76
N PRO A 193 -9.43 -20.33 5.93
CA PRO A 193 -9.55 -21.34 6.99
C PRO A 193 -9.32 -20.81 8.40
N VAL A 194 -8.93 -19.54 8.55
CA VAL A 194 -8.88 -18.84 9.82
C VAL A 194 -9.68 -17.56 9.72
N THR A 195 -10.53 -17.29 10.71
CA THR A 195 -11.26 -16.01 10.78
C THR A 195 -10.28 -14.88 11.01
N LEU A 196 -10.24 -13.94 10.07
CA LEU A 196 -9.32 -12.81 10.10
C LEU A 196 -9.96 -11.63 10.83
N THR A 197 -9.16 -10.99 11.69
CA THR A 197 -9.49 -9.73 12.36
C THR A 197 -8.28 -8.80 12.33
N SER A 198 -8.48 -7.51 12.57
CA SER A 198 -7.41 -6.51 12.45
C SER A 198 -6.32 -6.63 13.51
N LEU A 199 -6.65 -7.08 14.73
CA LEU A 199 -5.72 -7.08 15.86
C LEU A 199 -4.55 -8.08 15.67
N PRO A 200 -4.78 -9.37 15.32
CA PRO A 200 -3.68 -10.32 15.11
C PRO A 200 -2.80 -9.95 13.91
N LEU A 201 -3.34 -9.26 12.90
CA LEU A 201 -2.58 -8.78 11.74
C LEU A 201 -1.56 -7.68 12.07
N GLY A 202 -1.54 -7.17 13.31
CA GLY A 202 -0.45 -6.34 13.82
C GLY A 202 0.83 -7.14 14.10
N ASP A 203 0.74 -8.44 14.35
CA ASP A 203 1.89 -9.33 14.57
C ASP A 203 2.48 -9.78 13.23
N THR A 204 3.80 -9.65 13.10
CA THR A 204 4.52 -9.97 11.85
C THR A 204 4.42 -11.46 11.49
N GLY A 205 4.51 -12.36 12.48
CA GLY A 205 4.46 -13.80 12.25
C GLY A 205 3.08 -14.23 11.77
N TYR A 206 2.02 -13.75 12.42
CA TYR A 206 0.65 -14.00 12.00
C TYR A 206 0.36 -13.38 10.63
N TYR A 207 0.85 -12.16 10.37
CA TYR A 207 0.70 -11.52 9.07
C TYR A 207 1.34 -12.34 7.95
N HIS A 208 2.57 -12.83 8.15
CA HIS A 208 3.27 -13.68 7.20
C HIS A 208 2.50 -14.98 6.95
N PHE A 209 1.98 -15.62 8.00
CA PHE A 209 1.16 -16.83 7.88
C PHE A 209 -0.07 -16.60 6.98
N VAL A 210 -0.83 -15.53 7.21
CA VAL A 210 -2.00 -15.20 6.37
C VAL A 210 -1.56 -14.84 4.95
N SER A 211 -0.51 -14.02 4.80
CA SER A 211 0.04 -13.62 3.51
C SER A 211 0.50 -14.81 2.67
N ASP A 212 1.14 -15.81 3.28
CA ASP A 212 1.57 -17.03 2.60
C ASP A 212 0.39 -17.84 2.05
N GLY A 213 -0.73 -17.90 2.79
CA GLY A 213 -1.97 -18.52 2.32
C GLY A 213 -2.55 -17.80 1.10
N ILE A 214 -2.63 -16.46 1.15
CA ILE A 214 -3.11 -15.64 0.03
C ILE A 214 -2.19 -15.80 -1.19
N GLN A 215 -0.88 -15.77 -0.99
CA GLN A 215 0.10 -15.92 -2.06
C GLN A 215 0.01 -17.32 -2.70
N LYS A 216 -0.23 -18.38 -1.92
CA LYS A 216 -0.42 -19.73 -2.47
C LYS A 216 -1.71 -19.83 -3.27
N LEU A 217 -2.79 -19.21 -2.80
CA LEU A 217 -4.06 -19.12 -3.51
C LEU A 217 -3.88 -18.42 -4.87
N CYS A 218 -3.24 -17.25 -4.86
CA CYS A 218 -2.89 -16.47 -6.04
C CYS A 218 -2.02 -17.26 -7.04
N GLU A 219 -0.98 -17.93 -6.56
CA GLU A 219 -0.10 -18.78 -7.38
C GLU A 219 -0.89 -19.87 -8.11
N ARG A 220 -1.77 -20.59 -7.39
CA ARG A 220 -2.63 -21.63 -7.99
C ARG A 220 -3.61 -21.05 -9.01
N ALA A 221 -4.11 -19.84 -8.76
CA ALA A 221 -4.99 -19.13 -9.69
C ALA A 221 -4.28 -18.48 -10.88
N LYS A 222 -2.94 -18.45 -10.89
CA LYS A 222 -2.11 -17.68 -11.85
C LYS A 222 -2.44 -16.18 -11.84
N VAL A 223 -2.71 -15.64 -10.66
CA VAL A 223 -2.96 -14.22 -10.41
C VAL A 223 -1.89 -13.70 -9.47
N TYR A 224 -1.38 -12.49 -9.68
CA TYR A 224 -0.46 -11.87 -8.73
C TYR A 224 -1.24 -11.30 -7.53
N PRO A 225 -0.73 -11.44 -6.29
CA PRO A 225 -1.34 -10.85 -5.10
C PRO A 225 -1.67 -9.36 -5.23
N CYS A 226 -0.82 -8.57 -5.89
CA CYS A 226 -1.11 -7.15 -6.11
C CYS A 226 -2.32 -6.88 -7.02
N ILE A 227 -2.69 -7.84 -7.89
CA ILE A 227 -3.85 -7.78 -8.79
C ILE A 227 -5.11 -8.21 -8.04
N LEU A 228 -5.03 -9.28 -7.25
CA LEU A 228 -6.14 -9.69 -6.38
C LEU A 228 -6.51 -8.56 -5.42
N ASP A 229 -5.53 -7.92 -4.80
CA ASP A 229 -5.72 -6.74 -3.96
C ASP A 229 -6.49 -5.63 -4.68
N ALA A 230 -6.06 -5.25 -5.89
CA ALA A 230 -6.73 -4.19 -6.63
C ALA A 230 -8.16 -4.54 -6.99
N ALA A 231 -8.42 -5.79 -7.40
CA ALA A 231 -9.75 -6.26 -7.75
C ALA A 231 -10.71 -6.25 -6.54
N ILE A 232 -10.25 -6.77 -5.40
CA ILE A 232 -11.04 -6.72 -4.15
C ILE A 232 -11.23 -5.28 -3.71
N PHE A 233 -10.20 -4.45 -3.76
CA PHE A 233 -10.31 -3.05 -3.35
C PHE A 233 -11.35 -2.30 -4.17
N SER A 234 -11.32 -2.45 -5.50
CA SER A 234 -12.26 -1.76 -6.38
C SER A 234 -13.70 -2.29 -6.29
N SER A 235 -13.90 -3.55 -5.88
CA SER A 235 -15.26 -4.11 -5.74
C SER A 235 -16.09 -3.43 -4.67
N TYR A 236 -15.48 -2.65 -3.77
CA TYR A 236 -16.16 -1.84 -2.75
C TYR A 236 -16.40 -0.38 -3.18
N ASP A 237 -16.01 0.01 -4.39
CA ASP A 237 -16.07 1.40 -4.86
C ASP A 237 -17.03 1.59 -6.06
N ASN A 238 -17.95 0.63 -6.31
CA ASN A 238 -19.10 0.75 -7.23
C ASN A 238 -18.76 1.34 -8.62
N ASP A 239 -17.66 0.91 -9.23
CA ASP A 239 -17.20 1.40 -10.55
C ASP A 239 -16.89 2.90 -10.65
N GLU A 240 -16.65 3.58 -9.52
CA GLU A 240 -16.31 5.01 -9.49
C GLU A 240 -14.88 5.34 -9.97
N TRP A 241 -14.07 4.32 -10.30
CA TRP A 241 -12.67 4.50 -10.70
C TRP A 241 -12.54 4.85 -12.19
N VAL A 242 -12.26 6.13 -12.46
CA VAL A 242 -11.87 6.67 -13.77
C VAL A 242 -10.38 7.00 -13.81
N ASP A 243 -9.78 7.15 -15.00
CA ASP A 243 -8.34 7.38 -15.16
C ASP A 243 -7.87 8.62 -14.39
N GLU A 244 -8.67 9.69 -14.34
CA GLU A 244 -8.37 10.93 -13.63
C GLU A 244 -8.39 10.79 -12.10
N SER A 245 -8.99 9.73 -11.57
CA SER A 245 -9.10 9.48 -10.13
C SER A 245 -7.92 8.70 -9.55
N ILE A 246 -7.03 8.20 -10.42
CA ILE A 246 -5.84 7.42 -10.08
C ILE A 246 -4.77 8.35 -9.49
N ILE A 247 -4.21 7.99 -8.34
CA ILE A 247 -3.21 8.81 -7.61
C ILE A 247 -1.79 8.61 -8.15
N PHE A 248 -1.49 7.41 -8.63
CA PHE A 248 -0.19 6.98 -9.11
C PHE A 248 -0.33 6.19 -10.41
#